data_AF-A0A6P5EWW4-F1
#
_entry.id   AF-A0A6P5EWW4-F1
#
_cell.length_a   1.000
_cell.length_b   1.000
_cell.length_c   1.000
_cell.angle_alpha   90.00
_cell.angle_beta   90.00
_cell.angle_gamma   90.00
#
_symmetry.space_group_name_H-M   'P 1'
#
loop_
_entity.id
_entity.type
_entity.pdbx_description
1 polymer ?
#
loop_
_entity_poly.entity_id
_entity_poly.type
_entity_poly.pdbx_seq_one_letter_code
_entity_poly.pdbx_strand_id
1 'polypeptide(L)'
;MRMSCNGCRVLRKGCSEACSIRPCLQWIRSPDSQANATVFLAKFYGRAGLINLLNAGPDHLRPGIFRSLLYEACGRILNPIYGSVGLLWSGSWQLCQEAVRRD
;
A
#
# COMPACT_ATOMS: atom_id res chain seq x y z
N MET A 1 -13.58 -13.13 -19.36
CA MET A 1 -13.04 -11.79 -19.03
C MET A 1 -12.49 -11.84 -17.61
N ARG A 2 -11.18 -11.65 -17.41
CA ARG A 2 -10.64 -11.64 -16.03
C ARG A 2 -10.99 -10.32 -15.35
N MET A 3 -11.59 -10.41 -14.18
CA MET A 3 -11.93 -9.25 -13.36
C MET A 3 -10.66 -8.48 -13.01
N SER A 4 -10.67 -7.16 -13.25
CA SER A 4 -9.61 -6.25 -12.81
C SER A 4 -9.47 -6.34 -11.28
N CYS A 5 -8.23 -6.32 -10.76
CA CYS A 5 -8.05 -6.27 -9.31
C CYS A 5 -8.53 -4.91 -8.76
N ASN A 6 -8.91 -4.88 -7.47
CA ASN A 6 -9.47 -3.66 -6.86
C ASN A 6 -8.52 -2.45 -6.94
N GLY A 7 -7.21 -2.67 -6.81
CA GLY A 7 -6.22 -1.60 -6.98
C GLY A 7 -6.13 -1.05 -8.41
N CYS A 8 -6.13 -1.90 -9.43
CA CYS A 8 -6.17 -1.41 -10.82
C CYS A 8 -7.48 -0.69 -11.13
N ARG A 9 -8.61 -1.21 -10.63
CA ARG A 9 -9.95 -0.59 -10.78
C ARG A 9 -9.96 0.83 -10.22
N VAL A 10 -9.50 1.02 -8.99
CA VAL A 10 -9.54 2.33 -8.32
C VAL A 10 -8.54 3.33 -8.92
N LEU A 11 -7.41 2.86 -9.45
CA LEU A 11 -6.44 3.69 -10.16
C LEU A 11 -6.76 3.91 -11.63
N ARG A 12 -7.91 3.43 -12.12
CA ARG A 12 -8.30 3.46 -13.55
C ARG A 12 -7.13 2.99 -14.46
N LYS A 13 -6.45 1.91 -14.04
CA LYS A 13 -5.30 1.31 -14.72
C LYS A 13 -5.75 0.00 -15.38
N GLY A 14 -5.27 -0.28 -16.59
CA GLY A 14 -5.44 -1.60 -17.21
C GLY A 14 -4.85 -2.71 -16.35
N CYS A 15 -5.60 -3.82 -16.19
CA CYS A 15 -5.17 -4.99 -15.43
C CYS A 15 -4.95 -6.17 -16.38
N SER A 16 -3.72 -6.68 -16.44
CA SER A 16 -3.34 -7.87 -17.20
C SER A 16 -2.97 -9.04 -16.28
N GLU A 17 -2.53 -10.14 -16.87
CA GLU A 17 -1.93 -11.29 -16.18
C GLU A 17 -0.71 -10.89 -15.35
N ALA A 18 0.19 -10.10 -15.95
CA ALA A 18 1.40 -9.58 -15.33
C ALA A 18 1.13 -8.32 -14.47
N CYS A 19 0.01 -8.27 -13.75
CA CYS A 19 -0.35 -7.11 -12.95
C CYS A 19 0.51 -6.99 -11.68
N SER A 20 1.29 -5.91 -11.57
CA SER A 20 2.12 -5.62 -10.38
C SER A 20 1.31 -5.42 -9.08
N ILE A 21 0.06 -4.96 -9.17
CA ILE A 21 -0.75 -4.62 -7.99
C ILE A 21 -1.53 -5.83 -7.45
N ARG A 22 -2.01 -6.72 -8.32
CA ARG A 22 -2.85 -7.87 -7.94
C ARG A 22 -2.26 -8.72 -6.80
N PRO A 23 -1.00 -9.18 -6.85
CA PRO A 23 -0.43 -9.99 -5.76
C PRO A 23 -0.31 -9.20 -4.46
N CYS A 24 -0.16 -7.88 -4.53
CA CYS A 24 -0.03 -7.01 -3.35
C CYS A 24 -1.30 -6.92 -2.51
N LEU A 25 -2.46 -7.29 -3.06
CA LEU A 25 -3.77 -7.13 -2.42
C LEU A 25 -4.31 -8.40 -1.77
N GLN A 26 -3.71 -9.57 -2.06
CA GLN A 26 -4.25 -10.88 -1.67
C GLN A 26 -4.37 -11.08 -0.15
N TRP A 27 -3.55 -10.39 0.63
CA TRP A 27 -3.58 -10.46 2.10
C TRP A 27 -4.65 -9.57 2.73
N ILE A 28 -5.22 -8.63 1.97
CA ILE A 28 -6.28 -7.71 2.44
C ILE A 28 -7.61 -8.37 2.11
N ARG A 29 -8.42 -8.65 3.14
CA ARG A 29 -9.62 -9.49 3.01
C ARG A 29 -10.75 -8.81 2.25
N SER A 30 -11.01 -7.53 2.54
CA SER A 30 -12.14 -6.80 1.96
C SER A 30 -11.77 -6.15 0.61
N PRO A 31 -12.60 -6.28 -0.43
CA PRO A 31 -12.44 -5.51 -1.67
C PRO A 31 -12.36 -3.99 -1.47
N ASP A 32 -13.09 -3.46 -0.49
CA ASP A 32 -13.10 -2.04 -0.18
C ASP A 32 -11.78 -1.61 0.48
N SER A 33 -11.27 -2.38 1.43
CA SER A 33 -9.94 -2.14 2.03
C SER A 33 -8.82 -2.24 0.99
N GLN A 34 -8.92 -3.18 0.03
CA GLN A 34 -7.96 -3.25 -1.08
C GLN A 34 -7.96 -1.97 -1.91
N ALA A 35 -9.15 -1.40 -2.19
CA ALA A 35 -9.26 -0.15 -2.92
C ALA A 35 -8.76 1.03 -2.10
N ASN A 36 -9.15 1.12 -0.82
CA ASN A 36 -8.77 2.20 0.10
C ASN A 36 -7.25 2.26 0.29
N ALA A 37 -6.60 1.15 0.65
CA ALA A 37 -5.15 1.07 0.77
C ALA A 37 -4.44 1.50 -0.52
N THR A 38 -4.96 1.08 -1.68
CA THR A 38 -4.36 1.47 -2.97
C THR A 38 -4.53 2.96 -3.26
N VAL A 39 -5.72 3.54 -3.02
CA VAL A 39 -5.96 4.99 -3.21
C VAL A 39 -5.13 5.81 -2.24
N PHE A 40 -5.07 5.40 -0.98
CA PHE A 40 -4.28 6.06 0.04
C PHE A 40 -2.82 6.16 -0.39
N LEU A 41 -2.21 5.02 -0.77
CA LEU A 41 -0.84 5.00 -1.26
C LEU A 41 -0.64 5.82 -2.54
N ALA A 42 -1.58 5.78 -3.49
CA ALA A 42 -1.48 6.55 -4.72
C ALA A 42 -1.66 8.06 -4.50
N LYS A 43 -2.43 8.46 -3.49
CA LYS A 43 -2.53 9.88 -3.06
C LYS A 43 -1.25 10.32 -2.35
N PHE A 44 -0.65 9.46 -1.53
CA PHE A 44 0.53 9.77 -0.73
C PHE A 44 1.81 9.84 -1.58
N TYR A 45 2.08 8.81 -2.38
CA TYR A 45 3.29 8.71 -3.22
C TYR A 45 3.10 9.17 -4.67
N GLY A 46 1.86 9.49 -5.06
CA GLY A 46 1.49 9.68 -6.46
C GLY A 46 1.31 8.35 -7.19
N ARG A 47 0.41 8.32 -8.18
CA ARG A 47 0.11 7.09 -8.96
C ARG A 47 1.35 6.52 -9.63
N ALA A 48 2.13 7.34 -10.32
CA ALA A 48 3.36 6.89 -10.98
C ALA A 48 4.42 6.45 -9.96
N GLY A 49 4.58 7.21 -8.87
CA GLY A 49 5.49 6.88 -7.78
C GLY A 49 5.19 5.52 -7.15
N LEU A 50 3.92 5.25 -6.82
CA LEU A 50 3.50 3.96 -6.28
C LEU A 50 3.87 2.81 -7.23
N ILE A 51 3.56 2.93 -8.52
CA ILE A 51 3.87 1.86 -9.50
C ILE A 51 5.37 1.65 -9.65
N ASN A 52 6.15 2.74 -9.69
CA ASN A 52 7.60 2.67 -9.80
C ASN A 52 8.21 1.99 -8.56
N LEU A 53 7.75 2.34 -7.35
CA LEU A 53 8.19 1.71 -6.11
C LEU A 53 7.86 0.22 -6.06
N LEU A 54 6.64 -0.17 -6.47
CA LEU A 54 6.27 -1.59 -6.57
C LEU A 54 7.13 -2.34 -7.59
N ASN A 55 7.56 -1.70 -8.66
CA ASN A 55 8.38 -2.32 -9.70
C ASN A 55 9.90 -2.20 -9.44
N ALA A 56 10.32 -1.51 -8.37
CA ALA A 56 11.73 -1.35 -8.03
C ALA A 56 12.37 -2.64 -7.51
N GLY A 57 11.57 -3.59 -7.02
CA GLY A 57 12.01 -4.91 -6.59
C GLY A 57 11.50 -6.05 -7.47
N PRO A 58 12.08 -7.26 -7.33
CA PRO A 58 11.59 -8.48 -7.95
C PRO A 58 10.10 -8.74 -7.66
N ASP A 59 9.42 -9.40 -8.60
CA ASP A 59 7.97 -9.68 -8.57
C ASP A 59 7.47 -10.30 -7.25
N HIS A 60 8.24 -11.20 -6.64
CA HIS A 60 7.87 -11.88 -5.40
C HIS A 60 7.95 -10.98 -4.16
N LEU A 61 8.68 -9.85 -4.21
CA LEU A 61 8.79 -8.90 -3.11
C LEU A 61 7.71 -7.82 -3.14
N ARG A 62 6.98 -7.65 -4.25
CA ARG A 62 5.97 -6.60 -4.39
C ARG A 62 4.93 -6.57 -3.28
N PRO A 63 4.38 -7.71 -2.78
CA PRO A 63 3.46 -7.69 -1.65
C PRO A 63 4.10 -7.15 -0.37
N GLY A 64 5.38 -7.45 -0.14
CA GLY A 64 6.17 -6.89 0.95
C GLY A 64 6.38 -5.39 0.80
N ILE A 65 6.79 -4.94 -0.39
CA ILE A 65 6.99 -3.52 -0.72
C ILE A 65 5.69 -2.73 -0.49
N PHE A 66 4.56 -3.20 -1.03
CA PHE A 66 3.26 -2.55 -0.84
C PHE A 66 2.91 -2.39 0.63
N ARG A 67 3.13 -3.45 1.43
CA ARG A 67 2.87 -3.43 2.86
C ARG A 67 3.79 -2.45 3.60
N SER A 68 5.08 -2.41 3.27
CA SER A 68 6.03 -1.46 3.86
C SER A 68 5.66 -0.01 3.54
N LEU A 69 5.29 0.29 2.29
CA LEU A 69 4.82 1.61 1.89
C LEU A 69 3.57 2.04 2.67
N LEU A 70 2.65 1.10 2.95
CA LEU A 70 1.45 1.38 3.74
C LEU A 70 1.82 1.78 5.18
N TYR A 71 2.72 1.03 5.82
CA TYR A 71 3.24 1.37 7.15
C TYR A 71 3.98 2.71 7.17
N GLU A 72 4.82 3.01 6.17
CA GLU A 72 5.54 4.27 6.10
C GLU A 72 4.60 5.46 5.93
N ALA A 73 3.61 5.35 5.05
CA ALA A 73 2.61 6.38 4.82
C ALA A 73 1.74 6.60 6.07
N CYS A 74 1.19 5.53 6.68
CA CYS A 74 0.43 5.64 7.94
C CYS A 74 1.30 6.24 9.06
N GLY A 75 2.56 5.80 9.17
CA GLY A 75 3.51 6.33 10.15
C GLY A 75 3.75 7.83 9.97
N ARG A 76 3.84 8.32 8.72
CA ARG A 76 3.97 9.75 8.43
C ARG A 76 2.72 10.54 8.78
N ILE A 77 1.53 9.97 8.54
CA ILE A 77 0.27 10.62 8.93
C ILE A 77 0.17 10.78 10.45
N LEU A 78 0.57 9.76 11.21
CA LEU A 78 0.53 9.78 12.67
C LEU A 78 1.67 10.60 13.30
N ASN A 79 2.85 10.59 12.68
CA ASN A 79 4.02 11.37 13.11
C ASN A 79 4.61 12.10 11.90
N PRO A 80 4.16 13.34 11.60
CA PRO A 80 4.57 14.08 10.41
C PRO A 80 6.08 14.35 10.31
N ILE A 81 6.75 14.51 11.45
CA ILE A 81 8.18 14.86 11.50
C ILE A 81 9.03 13.58 11.32
N TYR A 82 8.81 12.57 12.15
CA TYR A 82 9.70 11.41 12.24
C TYR A 82 9.13 10.12 11.62
N GLY A 83 7.86 10.12 11.22
CA GLY A 83 7.21 9.00 10.55
C GLY A 83 7.17 7.71 11.36
N SER A 84 7.18 6.58 10.65
CA SER A 84 7.24 5.23 11.22
C SER A 84 8.45 5.02 12.13
N VAL A 85 9.59 5.64 11.82
CA VAL A 85 10.81 5.61 12.65
C VAL A 85 10.54 6.25 14.00
N GLY A 86 9.91 7.44 14.03
CA GLY A 86 9.54 8.11 15.28
C GLY A 86 8.66 7.23 16.17
N LEU A 87 7.66 6.58 15.58
CA LEU A 87 6.76 5.67 16.31
C LEU A 87 7.49 4.43 16.84
N LEU A 88 8.46 3.91 16.11
CA LEU A 88 9.28 2.77 16.57
C LEU A 88 10.14 3.18 17.77
N TRP A 89 10.85 4.31 17.68
CA TRP A 89 11.75 4.80 18.72
C TRP A 89 11.02 5.24 20.00
N SER A 90 9.81 5.81 19.87
CA SER A 90 8.99 6.21 21.02
C SER A 90 8.22 5.04 21.65
N GLY A 91 8.38 3.82 21.15
CA GLY A 91 7.61 2.65 21.62
C GLY A 91 6.11 2.72 21.27
N SER A 92 5.72 3.56 20.31
CA SER A 92 4.32 3.78 19.89
C SER A 92 3.97 3.08 18.58
N TRP A 93 4.72 2.04 18.19
CA TRP A 93 4.55 1.31 16.94
C TRP A 93 3.14 0.72 16.75
N GLN A 94 2.48 0.36 17.85
CA GLN A 94 1.13 -0.19 17.87
C GLN A 94 0.10 0.76 17.24
N LEU A 95 0.31 2.08 17.35
CA LEU A 95 -0.54 3.08 16.70
C LEU A 95 -0.46 2.96 15.17
N CYS A 96 0.74 2.73 14.64
CA CYS A 96 0.93 2.51 13.20
C CYS A 96 0.27 1.21 12.74
N GLN A 97 0.40 0.13 13.53
CA GLN A 97 -0.27 -1.13 13.23
C GLN A 97 -1.78 -1.02 13.22
N GLU A 98 -2.33 -0.25 14.16
CA GLU A 98 -3.77 -0.02 14.22
C GLU A 98 -4.27 0.82 13.05
N ALA A 99 -3.53 1.85 12.63
CA ALA A 99 -3.87 2.61 11.42
C ALA A 99 -3.92 1.72 10.17
N VAL A 100 -2.90 0.88 9.96
CA VAL A 100 -2.85 -0.04 8.80
C VAL A 100 -3.98 -1.09 8.81
N ARG A 101 -4.50 -1.49 9.97
CA ARG A 101 -5.63 -2.43 10.05
C ARG A 101 -6.96 -1.78 9.70
N ARG A 102 -7.08 -0.46 9.86
CA ARG A 102 -8.32 0.29 9.62
C ARG A 102 -8.49 0.67 8.15
N ASP A 103 -7.40 0.70 7.38
CA ASP A 103 -7.38 0.92 5.93
C ASP A 103 -7.60 -0.38 5.14
#